data_AF-L1JYF0-F1
#
_entry.id   AF-L1JYF0-F1
#
_cell.length_a   1.000
_cell.length_b   1.000
_cell.length_c   1.000
_cell.angle_alpha   90.00
_cell.angle_beta   90.00
_cell.angle_gamma   90.00
#
_symmetry.space_group_name_H-M   'P 1'
#
loop_
_entity.id
_entity.type
_entity.pdbx_description
1 polymer ?
#
loop_
_entity_poly.entity_id
_entity_poly.type
_entity_poly.pdbx_seq_one_letter_code
_entity_poly.pdbx_strand_id
1 'polypeptide(L)'
;MRRAESSMCFKFVYIPCEPGMPMEEWELFPKKGDDEISCLTVHLQKWFSKSGRLSDDQKAQLKEQVKLHAQKKNLTVDNVFENSTISDDILQTESVEIITLLPPMQEHGYVSVSMYVDDKGLVRNLLQNDRASGLMESLTSRRGPVLGDAFLGRCYDNEQDTFKRLDFLLTDVSSSAGWAKICLEQKKSAVINHERMKEHFKQLTTSKVPKEQEETADDKLDDDLRSDLQQSLEDENDVLKRDGYASFPARNEPIPCSDEECFRIYQEIKGLGHESLKNRIYDLALRRYQKAKRYLMHRRHLNENAIKSISEKTWTENLVSCDLNIALAGLKLGRSRTCEKACKSALQLDPKNVKALYRMGLSLKGRGEYRQAQEFFNKCLALSPNPAAKEAIQACMREEKMASKAASDFATKIFSKGLGSFYPDAKPAEEEGKEEEPPALEEDKQGDEENKDDNCECCPTDSAAL
;
A
#
# COMPACT_ATOMS: atom_id res chain seq x y z
N MET A 1 45.11 46.38 -2.57
CA MET A 1 44.47 45.40 -1.66
C MET A 1 43.00 45.24 -2.05
N ARG A 2 42.66 44.25 -2.88
CA ARG A 2 41.26 43.85 -3.08
C ARG A 2 40.95 42.82 -1.98
N ARG A 3 39.87 43.06 -1.22
CA ARG A 3 39.37 42.14 -0.19
C ARG A 3 39.22 40.75 -0.80
N ALA A 4 39.83 39.75 -0.17
CA ALA A 4 39.55 38.35 -0.45
C ALA A 4 38.09 38.09 -0.05
N GLU A 5 37.21 37.97 -1.03
CA GLU A 5 35.84 37.53 -0.84
C GLU A 5 35.90 36.04 -0.45
N SER A 6 35.56 35.73 0.80
CA SER A 6 35.52 34.37 1.34
C SER A 6 34.58 33.52 0.48
N SER A 7 35.13 32.53 -0.24
CA SER A 7 34.33 31.43 -0.77
C SER A 7 33.61 30.76 0.40
N MET A 8 32.28 30.73 0.39
CA MET A 8 31.52 30.03 1.42
C MET A 8 31.85 28.54 1.31
N CYS A 9 32.67 28.03 2.23
CA CYS A 9 32.95 26.62 2.43
C CYS A 9 32.27 26.19 3.74
N PHE A 10 31.79 24.95 3.81
CA PHE A 10 31.31 24.38 5.05
C PHE A 10 31.77 22.93 5.22
N LYS A 11 31.89 22.52 6.48
CA LYS A 11 32.26 21.18 6.89
C LYS A 11 31.05 20.29 7.17
N PHE A 12 31.19 19.00 6.88
CA PHE A 12 30.22 17.97 7.21
C PHE A 12 30.96 16.67 7.53
N VAL A 13 30.31 15.73 8.22
CA VAL A 13 30.98 14.48 8.65
C VAL A 13 30.52 13.31 7.80
N TYR A 14 31.46 12.53 7.31
CA TYR A 14 31.26 11.25 6.66
C TYR A 14 31.39 10.11 7.67
N ILE A 15 30.39 9.21 7.68
CA ILE A 15 30.33 8.01 8.51
C ILE A 15 30.32 6.80 7.57
N PRO A 16 31.48 6.18 7.30
CA PRO A 16 31.56 5.00 6.46
C PRO A 16 30.76 3.84 7.05
N CYS A 17 30.15 3.03 6.18
CA CYS A 17 29.43 1.83 6.62
C CYS A 17 30.37 0.77 7.22
N GLU A 18 31.61 0.69 6.73
CA GLU A 18 32.59 -0.29 7.19
C GLU A 18 33.05 0.02 8.64
N PRO A 19 32.92 -0.93 9.59
CA PRO A 19 33.27 -0.69 10.99
C PRO A 19 34.73 -0.31 11.23
N GLY A 20 35.64 -0.79 10.37
CA GLY A 20 37.08 -0.53 10.48
C GLY A 20 37.53 0.83 9.93
N MET A 21 36.68 1.54 9.19
CA MET A 21 37.02 2.83 8.59
C MET A 21 36.68 3.97 9.56
N PRO A 22 37.60 4.92 9.82
CA PRO A 22 37.31 6.05 10.70
C PRO A 22 36.28 7.00 10.09
N MET A 23 35.57 7.74 10.93
CA MET A 23 34.74 8.87 10.47
C MET A 23 35.64 10.03 10.04
N GLU A 24 35.23 10.77 9.01
CA GLU A 24 36.04 11.82 8.40
C GLU A 24 35.30 13.16 8.33
N GLU A 25 36.03 14.26 8.48
CA GLU A 25 35.51 15.60 8.17
C GLU A 25 35.75 15.93 6.71
N TRP A 26 34.69 16.26 5.99
CA TRP A 26 34.75 16.65 4.58
C TRP A 26 34.36 18.12 4.42
N GLU A 27 34.90 18.75 3.37
CA GLU A 27 34.64 20.14 3.03
C GLU A 27 33.91 20.22 1.68
N LEU A 28 32.86 21.03 1.60
CA LEU A 28 32.18 21.33 0.35
C LEU A 28 32.38 22.79 -0.04
N PHE A 29 32.79 23.01 -1.29
CA PHE A 29 32.89 24.31 -1.93
C PHE A 29 31.78 24.43 -3.00
N PRO A 30 30.62 25.04 -2.67
CA PRO A 30 29.57 25.30 -3.64
C PRO A 30 30.10 26.18 -4.78
N LYS A 31 29.72 25.87 -6.01
CA LYS A 31 30.08 26.70 -7.17
C LYS A 31 29.23 27.96 -7.19
N LYS A 32 29.74 29.00 -7.86
CA LYS A 32 29.01 30.27 -8.03
C LYS A 32 27.69 30.03 -8.76
N GLY A 33 26.56 30.27 -8.08
CA GLY A 33 25.21 30.04 -8.60
C GLY A 33 24.58 28.72 -8.18
N ASP A 34 25.30 27.86 -7.42
CA ASP A 34 24.67 26.71 -6.78
C ASP A 34 23.69 27.20 -5.71
N ASP A 35 22.54 26.54 -5.63
CA ASP A 35 21.56 26.76 -4.57
C ASP A 35 22.14 26.26 -3.23
N GLU A 36 22.20 27.16 -2.25
CA GLU A 36 22.79 26.90 -0.93
C GLU A 36 22.05 25.77 -0.19
N ILE A 37 20.75 25.61 -0.46
CA ILE A 37 19.90 24.57 0.11
C ILE A 37 20.31 23.19 -0.44
N SER A 38 20.30 23.04 -1.77
CA SER A 38 20.48 21.74 -2.43
C SER A 38 21.93 21.33 -2.72
N CYS A 39 22.93 22.21 -2.51
CA CYS A 39 24.33 21.93 -2.82
C CYS A 39 24.87 20.61 -2.21
N LEU A 40 24.57 20.34 -0.93
CA LEU A 40 24.99 19.10 -0.25
C LEU A 40 24.27 17.88 -0.83
N THR A 41 22.96 17.97 -1.04
CA THR A 41 22.19 16.85 -1.62
C THR A 41 22.67 16.52 -3.02
N VAL A 42 22.99 17.52 -3.85
CA VAL A 42 23.54 17.30 -5.20
C VAL A 42 24.94 16.66 -5.15
N HIS A 43 25.76 17.03 -4.16
CA HIS A 43 27.05 16.38 -3.93
C HIS A 43 26.87 14.90 -3.54
N LEU A 44 25.96 14.62 -2.61
CA LEU A 44 25.71 13.26 -2.10
C LEU A 44 24.99 12.36 -3.12
N GLN A 45 24.11 12.89 -3.96
CA GLN A 45 23.53 12.16 -5.09
C GLN A 45 24.62 11.61 -6.03
N LYS A 46 25.70 12.39 -6.27
CA LYS A 46 26.85 11.92 -7.04
C LYS A 46 27.64 10.85 -6.29
N TRP A 47 27.75 10.95 -4.96
CA TRP A 47 28.38 9.91 -4.14
C TRP A 47 27.63 8.58 -4.26
N PHE A 48 26.31 8.57 -3.98
CA PHE A 48 25.50 7.36 -4.00
C PHE A 48 25.33 6.77 -5.41
N SER A 49 25.46 7.58 -6.47
CA SER A 49 25.47 7.08 -7.84
C SER A 49 26.60 6.08 -8.14
N LYS A 50 27.69 6.09 -7.35
CA LYS A 50 28.81 5.15 -7.49
C LYS A 50 28.41 3.69 -7.25
N SER A 51 27.34 3.46 -6.47
CA SER A 51 26.76 2.13 -6.24
C SER A 51 26.13 1.53 -7.51
N GLY A 52 26.00 2.32 -8.58
CA GLY A 52 25.55 1.86 -9.89
C GLY A 52 24.03 1.85 -10.06
N ARG A 53 23.62 1.39 -11.25
CA ARG A 53 22.20 1.30 -11.63
C ARG A 53 21.55 0.09 -10.97
N LEU A 54 20.28 0.23 -10.58
CA LEU A 54 19.50 -0.89 -10.06
C LEU A 54 19.31 -1.99 -11.12
N SER A 55 19.43 -3.26 -10.71
CA SER A 55 19.06 -4.42 -11.53
C SER A 55 17.54 -4.48 -11.76
N ASP A 56 17.09 -5.31 -12.70
CA ASP A 56 15.65 -5.44 -12.98
C ASP A 56 14.88 -6.01 -11.78
N ASP A 57 15.48 -6.95 -11.03
CA ASP A 57 14.92 -7.48 -9.79
C ASP A 57 14.80 -6.40 -8.70
N GLN A 58 15.83 -5.56 -8.56
CA GLN A 58 15.83 -4.44 -7.62
C GLN A 58 14.77 -3.40 -7.96
N LYS A 59 14.62 -3.07 -9.26
CA LYS A 59 13.53 -2.20 -9.71
C LYS A 59 12.16 -2.80 -9.40
N ALA A 60 11.99 -4.11 -9.58
CA ALA A 60 10.72 -4.79 -9.28
C ALA A 60 10.40 -4.71 -7.78
N GLN A 61 11.37 -4.98 -6.90
CA GLN A 61 11.22 -4.84 -5.45
C GLN A 61 10.85 -3.40 -5.05
N LEU A 62 11.51 -2.40 -5.62
CA LEU A 62 11.21 -0.99 -5.35
C LEU A 62 9.79 -0.64 -5.82
N LYS A 63 9.36 -1.10 -7.00
CA LYS A 63 7.97 -0.91 -7.49
C LYS A 63 6.94 -1.49 -6.51
N GLU A 64 7.20 -2.69 -5.99
CA GLU A 64 6.33 -3.35 -5.02
C GLU A 64 6.25 -2.59 -3.69
N GLN A 65 7.38 -2.10 -3.18
CA GLN A 65 7.42 -1.29 -1.95
C GLN A 65 6.61 0.01 -2.09
N VAL A 66 6.73 0.71 -3.23
CA VAL A 66 5.93 1.93 -3.47
C VAL A 66 4.44 1.58 -3.58
N LYS A 67 4.08 0.45 -4.20
CA LYS A 67 2.68 -0.05 -4.27
C LYS A 67 2.10 -0.29 -2.87
N LEU A 68 2.80 -1.04 -2.03
CA LEU A 68 2.38 -1.36 -0.66
C LEU A 68 2.17 -0.09 0.19
N HIS A 69 3.05 0.91 0.06
CA HIS A 69 2.92 2.14 0.84
C HIS A 69 1.77 3.02 0.37
N ALA A 70 1.54 3.09 -0.95
CA ALA A 70 0.38 3.78 -1.47
C ALA A 70 -0.93 3.16 -0.94
N GLN A 71 -0.97 1.83 -0.77
CA GLN A 71 -2.16 1.11 -0.30
C GLN A 71 -2.43 1.45 1.17
N LYS A 72 -1.39 1.48 2.02
CA LYS A 72 -1.48 1.89 3.42
C LYS A 72 -2.04 3.31 3.61
N LYS A 73 -1.91 4.19 2.61
CA LYS A 73 -2.43 5.57 2.67
C LYS A 73 -3.84 5.72 2.11
N ASN A 74 -4.56 4.61 1.88
CA ASN A 74 -5.89 4.57 1.26
C ASN A 74 -5.96 5.31 -0.08
N LEU A 75 -4.82 5.47 -0.77
CA LEU A 75 -4.83 5.83 -2.18
C LEU A 75 -5.30 4.58 -2.90
N THR A 76 -6.29 4.67 -3.78
CA THR A 76 -6.70 3.52 -4.60
C THR A 76 -5.58 3.21 -5.60
N VAL A 77 -4.67 2.33 -5.19
CA VAL A 77 -3.40 2.03 -5.87
C VAL A 77 -3.56 1.02 -6.98
N ASP A 78 -4.58 0.16 -6.90
CA ASP A 78 -4.66 -1.04 -7.72
C ASP A 78 -4.73 -0.69 -9.21
N ASN A 79 -5.45 0.37 -9.58
CA ASN A 79 -5.51 0.85 -10.96
C ASN A 79 -4.38 1.82 -11.32
N VAL A 80 -3.71 2.39 -10.32
CA VAL A 80 -2.67 3.41 -10.51
C VAL A 80 -1.33 2.73 -10.75
N PHE A 81 -0.91 1.75 -9.96
CA PHE A 81 0.42 1.13 -10.09
C PHE A 81 0.48 -0.07 -11.04
N GLU A 82 -0.65 -0.75 -11.29
CA GLU A 82 -0.70 -1.78 -12.36
C GLU A 82 -0.71 -1.14 -13.75
N ASN A 83 -1.20 0.10 -13.87
CA ASN A 83 -1.32 0.80 -15.16
C ASN A 83 -0.37 2.00 -15.32
N SER A 84 0.20 2.54 -14.23
CA SER A 84 1.33 3.45 -14.27
C SER A 84 2.60 2.63 -14.19
N THR A 85 3.23 2.43 -15.32
CA THR A 85 4.65 2.12 -15.32
C THR A 85 5.34 3.31 -14.65
N ILE A 86 5.67 3.21 -13.36
CA ILE A 86 6.73 4.07 -12.82
C ILE A 86 7.89 3.82 -13.78
N SER A 87 8.30 4.85 -14.50
CA SER A 87 9.34 4.67 -15.50
C SER A 87 10.58 4.17 -14.79
N ASP A 88 11.30 3.26 -15.42
CA ASP A 88 12.57 2.80 -14.89
C ASP A 88 13.51 3.97 -14.63
N ASP A 89 13.38 5.07 -15.38
CA ASP A 89 14.11 6.32 -15.17
C ASP A 89 13.83 6.97 -13.80
N ILE A 90 12.58 6.95 -13.32
CA ILE A 90 12.24 7.48 -11.98
C ILE A 90 12.92 6.64 -10.89
N LEU A 91 12.88 5.32 -11.01
CA LEU A 91 13.51 4.41 -10.04
C LEU A 91 15.04 4.52 -10.07
N GLN A 92 15.60 4.91 -11.21
CA GLN A 92 17.03 5.09 -11.42
C GLN A 92 17.50 6.51 -11.08
N THR A 93 16.59 7.43 -10.77
CA THR A 93 16.95 8.79 -10.34
C THR A 93 17.59 8.70 -8.95
N GLU A 94 18.80 9.22 -8.79
CA GLU A 94 19.47 9.22 -7.48
C GLU A 94 18.84 10.28 -6.58
N SER A 95 18.35 9.84 -5.43
CA SER A 95 17.83 10.69 -4.36
C SER A 95 18.69 10.49 -3.11
N VAL A 96 18.50 11.39 -2.14
CA VAL A 96 19.15 11.32 -0.85
C VAL A 96 18.05 11.36 0.18
N GLU A 97 18.01 10.38 1.06
CA GLU A 97 17.11 10.41 2.20
C GLU A 97 17.68 11.32 3.28
N ILE A 98 16.87 12.28 3.74
CA ILE A 98 17.25 13.21 4.81
C ILE A 98 16.50 12.82 6.08
N ILE A 99 17.24 12.37 7.08
CA ILE A 99 16.75 12.05 8.41
C ILE A 99 17.05 13.25 9.32
N THR A 100 16.03 14.01 9.68
CA THR A 100 16.18 15.13 10.62
C THR A 100 16.43 14.60 12.03
N LEU A 101 17.61 14.87 12.59
CA LEU A 101 17.98 14.50 13.96
C LEU A 101 17.57 15.59 14.96
N LEU A 102 17.83 16.86 14.59
CA LEU A 102 17.37 18.03 15.33
C LEU A 102 16.60 18.94 14.35
N PRO A 103 15.28 19.14 14.52
CA PRO A 103 14.50 20.05 13.68
C PRO A 103 14.82 21.53 14.00
N PRO A 104 14.71 22.47 13.06
CA PRO A 104 15.06 23.88 13.29
C PRO A 104 14.00 24.63 14.13
N MET A 105 14.08 24.55 15.46
CA MET A 105 13.19 25.29 16.36
C MET A 105 13.81 26.60 16.88
N GLN A 106 12.95 27.58 17.19
CA GLN A 106 13.36 28.88 17.73
C GLN A 106 14.15 28.74 19.05
N GLU A 107 13.81 27.76 19.89
CA GLU A 107 14.40 27.53 21.22
C GLU A 107 15.91 27.30 21.18
N HIS A 108 16.42 26.74 20.08
CA HIS A 108 17.84 26.49 19.87
C HIS A 108 18.35 27.20 18.61
N GLY A 109 17.78 28.38 18.35
CA GLY A 109 18.30 29.33 17.36
C GLY A 109 18.16 28.86 15.92
N TYR A 110 17.10 28.12 15.60
CA TYR A 110 16.79 27.67 14.23
C TYR A 110 17.88 26.77 13.60
N VAL A 111 18.71 26.15 14.44
CA VAL A 111 19.74 25.21 14.00
C VAL A 111 19.12 23.83 13.78
N SER A 112 19.34 23.25 12.61
CA SER A 112 18.97 21.89 12.27
C SER A 112 20.21 21.01 12.08
N VAL A 113 20.11 19.76 12.53
CA VAL A 113 21.11 18.70 12.25
C VAL A 113 20.40 17.56 11.55
N SER A 114 20.93 17.18 10.40
CA SER A 114 20.33 16.13 9.56
C SER A 114 21.37 15.11 9.14
N MET A 115 20.94 13.85 9.07
CA MET A 115 21.67 12.75 8.50
C MET A 115 21.18 12.50 7.07
N TYR A 116 22.11 12.25 6.15
CA TYR A 116 21.86 12.03 4.74
C TYR A 116 22.32 10.61 4.38
N VAL A 117 21.42 9.80 3.84
CA VAL A 117 21.66 8.37 3.56
C VAL A 117 21.12 7.99 2.17
N ASP A 118 21.55 6.85 1.65
CA ASP A 118 21.05 6.30 0.38
C ASP A 118 19.60 5.81 0.57
N ASP A 119 18.66 6.45 -0.14
CA ASP A 119 17.24 6.09 -0.07
C ASP A 119 16.94 4.72 -0.69
N LYS A 120 17.88 4.17 -1.46
CA LYS A 120 17.83 2.84 -2.08
C LYS A 120 18.66 1.82 -1.31
N GLY A 121 19.19 2.13 -0.13
CA GLY A 121 20.08 1.25 0.62
C GLY A 121 19.51 -0.17 0.84
N LEU A 122 18.21 -0.27 1.12
CA LEU A 122 17.51 -1.54 1.29
C LEU A 122 17.47 -2.37 0.00
N VAL A 123 17.04 -1.75 -1.10
CA VAL A 123 16.93 -2.42 -2.41
C VAL A 123 18.32 -2.76 -2.97
N ARG A 124 19.32 -1.92 -2.67
CA ARG A 124 20.73 -2.17 -3.00
C ARG A 124 21.37 -3.24 -2.11
N ASN A 125 20.69 -3.72 -1.06
CA ASN A 125 21.22 -4.63 -0.05
C ASN A 125 22.56 -4.12 0.54
N LEU A 126 22.62 -2.81 0.84
CA LEU A 126 23.80 -2.24 1.47
C LEU A 126 23.95 -2.76 2.90
N LEU A 127 25.19 -2.79 3.37
CA LEU A 127 25.52 -3.19 4.74
C LEU A 127 24.87 -2.22 5.74
N GLN A 128 24.57 -2.71 6.95
CA GLN A 128 24.11 -1.85 8.03
C GLN A 128 25.27 -1.02 8.58
N ASN A 129 25.03 0.28 8.77
CA ASN A 129 25.96 1.20 9.39
C ASN A 129 25.59 1.35 10.86
N ASP A 130 26.23 0.55 11.72
CA ASP A 130 25.91 0.50 13.15
C ASP A 130 26.14 1.84 13.85
N ARG A 131 27.16 2.59 13.41
CA ARG A 131 27.46 3.92 13.97
C ARG A 131 26.36 4.93 13.66
N ALA A 132 25.94 5.00 12.40
CA ALA A 132 24.86 5.89 11.98
C ALA A 132 23.51 5.46 12.57
N SER A 133 23.23 4.15 12.57
CA SER A 133 22.01 3.57 13.15
C SER A 133 21.91 3.88 14.64
N GLY A 134 22.97 3.61 15.41
CA GLY A 134 23.00 3.91 16.85
C GLY A 134 22.88 5.40 17.16
N LEU A 135 23.47 6.28 16.34
CA LEU A 135 23.28 7.72 16.49
C LEU A 135 21.83 8.15 16.23
N MET A 136 21.22 7.68 15.13
CA MET A 136 19.84 8.00 14.80
C MET A 136 18.88 7.47 15.88
N GLU A 137 19.02 6.21 16.27
CA GLU A 137 18.13 5.57 17.24
C GLU A 137 18.29 6.14 18.64
N SER A 138 19.49 6.58 19.04
CA SER A 138 19.68 7.21 20.35
C SER A 138 19.01 8.59 20.41
N LEU A 139 19.12 9.38 19.35
CA LEU A 139 18.68 10.78 19.33
C LEU A 139 17.23 10.99 18.92
N THR A 140 16.62 10.04 18.21
CA THR A 140 15.27 10.18 17.66
C THR A 140 14.34 9.06 18.13
N SER A 141 13.05 9.19 17.85
CA SER A 141 12.07 8.10 18.03
C SER A 141 12.02 7.14 16.82
N ARG A 142 12.82 7.40 15.78
CA ARG A 142 12.87 6.57 14.58
C ARG A 142 13.61 5.28 14.89
N ARG A 143 13.09 4.16 14.36
CA ARG A 143 13.67 2.82 14.48
C ARG A 143 14.07 2.29 13.11
N GLY A 144 15.06 1.40 13.10
CA GLY A 144 15.47 0.67 11.90
C GLY A 144 16.89 1.03 11.44
N PRO A 145 17.48 0.18 10.59
CA PRO A 145 18.87 0.32 10.22
C PRO A 145 19.09 1.48 9.24
N VAL A 146 20.19 2.20 9.43
CA VAL A 146 20.80 3.02 8.40
C VAL A 146 21.66 2.10 7.53
N LEU A 147 21.38 2.05 6.23
CA LEU A 147 22.05 1.17 5.29
C LEU A 147 23.04 1.95 4.42
N GLY A 148 24.28 1.47 4.36
CA GLY A 148 25.38 2.09 3.63
C GLY A 148 25.98 3.30 4.33
N ASP A 149 26.67 4.11 3.54
CA ASP A 149 27.33 5.32 4.05
C ASP A 149 26.33 6.37 4.51
N ALA A 150 26.69 7.09 5.57
CA ALA A 150 25.88 8.18 6.11
C ALA A 150 26.70 9.47 6.22
N PHE A 151 26.02 10.61 6.08
CA PHE A 151 26.65 11.93 6.20
C PHE A 151 25.86 12.80 7.17
N LEU A 152 26.54 13.59 7.99
CA LEU A 152 25.92 14.53 8.93
C LEU A 152 26.21 15.96 8.53
N GLY A 153 25.16 16.77 8.46
CA GLY A 153 25.27 18.19 8.16
C GLY A 153 24.43 19.06 9.09
N ARG A 154 24.88 20.31 9.27
CA ARG A 154 24.20 21.33 10.06
C ARG A 154 23.79 22.50 9.19
N CYS A 155 22.61 23.05 9.44
CA CYS A 155 22.16 24.28 8.80
C CYS A 155 21.41 25.16 9.79
N TYR A 156 21.34 26.44 9.48
CA TYR A 156 20.42 27.39 10.07
C TYR A 156 19.25 27.57 9.10
N ASP A 157 18.03 27.42 9.57
CA ASP A 157 16.81 27.60 8.77
C ASP A 157 15.70 28.21 9.62
N ASN A 158 15.39 29.49 9.40
CA ASN A 158 14.33 30.18 10.14
C ASN A 158 12.95 30.09 9.50
N GLU A 159 12.76 29.23 8.48
CA GLU A 159 11.53 29.01 7.71
C GLU A 159 10.96 30.23 6.96
N GLN A 160 11.48 31.44 7.22
CA GLN A 160 10.94 32.69 6.70
C GLN A 160 11.66 33.17 5.44
N ASP A 161 13.00 33.25 5.46
CA ASP A 161 13.79 33.73 4.30
C ASP A 161 15.31 33.54 4.42
N THR A 162 15.81 32.86 5.46
CA THR A 162 17.26 32.69 5.66
C THR A 162 17.63 31.24 5.92
N PHE A 163 18.25 30.64 4.91
CA PHE A 163 18.92 29.36 5.01
C PHE A 163 20.43 29.57 4.94
N LYS A 164 21.20 28.91 5.82
CA LYS A 164 22.67 28.90 5.76
C LYS A 164 23.23 27.54 6.14
N ARG A 165 24.23 27.07 5.38
CA ARG A 165 25.04 25.90 5.79
C ARG A 165 25.99 26.32 6.91
N LEU A 166 26.06 25.50 7.95
CA LEU A 166 27.00 25.68 9.05
C LEU A 166 27.96 24.49 9.05
N ASP A 167 29.19 24.72 9.51
CA ASP A 167 30.13 23.62 9.73
C ASP A 167 29.51 22.58 10.66
N PHE A 168 29.76 21.30 10.42
CA PHE A 168 29.50 20.21 11.36
C PHE A 168 30.77 19.39 11.46
N LEU A 169 31.37 19.37 12.64
CA LEU A 169 32.71 18.84 12.88
C LEU A 169 32.63 17.44 13.45
N LEU A 170 33.75 16.69 13.39
CA LEU A 170 33.86 15.38 14.01
C LEU A 170 33.69 15.47 15.53
N THR A 171 34.10 16.58 16.14
CA THR A 171 33.85 16.89 17.56
C THR A 171 32.38 17.08 17.89
N ASP A 172 31.53 17.42 16.91
CA ASP A 172 30.08 17.52 17.07
C ASP A 172 29.41 16.12 17.10
N VAL A 173 30.09 15.05 16.63
CA VAL A 173 29.62 13.65 16.71
C VAL A 173 29.92 13.06 18.08
N SER A 174 29.33 13.66 19.11
CA SER A 174 29.49 13.25 20.49
C SER A 174 28.15 13.26 21.22
N SER A 175 27.92 12.26 22.08
CA SER A 175 26.79 12.25 23.02
C SER A 175 26.79 13.44 23.98
N SER A 176 27.95 14.08 24.18
CA SER A 176 28.10 15.26 25.03
C SER A 176 27.81 16.58 24.32
N ALA A 177 27.68 16.57 22.98
CA ALA A 177 27.44 17.76 22.18
C ALA A 177 26.10 18.41 22.55
N GLY A 178 26.05 19.74 22.54
CA GLY A 178 24.87 20.49 22.98
C GLY A 178 23.60 20.13 22.19
N TRP A 179 23.73 19.98 20.87
CA TRP A 179 22.62 19.59 19.99
C TRP A 179 22.09 18.18 20.30
N ALA A 180 22.98 17.23 20.60
CA ALA A 180 22.61 15.86 20.95
C ALA A 180 21.86 15.79 22.29
N LYS A 181 22.28 16.61 23.27
CA LYS A 181 21.57 16.73 24.56
C LYS A 181 20.14 17.23 24.38
N ILE A 182 19.94 18.23 23.52
CA ILE A 182 18.61 18.76 23.18
C ILE A 182 17.73 17.63 22.60
N CYS A 183 18.23 16.87 21.62
CA CYS A 183 17.51 15.73 21.05
C CYS A 183 17.12 14.69 22.12
N LEU A 184 18.04 14.34 23.01
CA LEU A 184 17.79 13.39 24.10
C LEU A 184 16.73 13.89 25.09
N GLU A 185 16.72 15.18 25.41
CA GLU A 185 15.70 15.80 26.26
C GLU A 185 14.33 15.85 25.59
N GLN A 186 14.27 16.19 24.30
CA GLN A 186 13.04 16.14 23.50
C GLN A 186 12.46 14.73 23.44
N LYS A 187 13.31 13.72 23.20
CA LYS A 187 12.90 12.32 23.18
C LYS A 187 12.37 11.85 24.53
N LYS A 188 13.05 12.16 25.64
CA LYS A 188 12.57 11.84 27.01
C LYS A 188 11.20 12.47 27.26
N SER A 189 11.03 13.73 26.89
CA SER A 189 9.77 14.45 27.04
C SER A 189 8.64 13.82 26.22
N ALA A 190 8.94 13.38 24.99
CA ALA A 190 7.99 12.69 24.13
C ALA A 190 7.54 11.34 24.70
N VAL A 191 8.47 10.56 25.28
CA VAL A 191 8.15 9.29 25.95
C VAL A 191 7.23 9.51 27.16
N ILE A 192 7.58 10.47 28.02
CA ILE A 192 6.76 10.82 29.20
C ILE A 192 5.35 11.27 28.78
N ASN A 193 5.25 12.11 27.73
CA ASN A 193 3.97 12.56 27.22
C ASN A 193 3.14 11.41 26.62
N HIS A 194 3.79 10.48 25.91
CA HIS A 194 3.12 9.30 25.36
C HIS A 194 2.61 8.35 26.46
N GLU A 195 3.38 8.13 27.52
CA GLU A 195 2.96 7.35 28.69
C GLU A 195 1.79 8.02 29.43
N ARG A 196 1.86 9.33 29.66
CA ARG A 196 0.75 10.11 30.24
C ARG A 196 -0.52 10.03 29.40
N MET A 197 -0.41 10.13 28.06
CA MET A 197 -1.56 9.97 27.17
C MET A 197 -2.13 8.56 27.23
N LYS A 198 -1.29 7.52 27.29
CA LYS A 198 -1.73 6.13 27.48
C LYS A 198 -2.45 5.93 28.80
N GLU A 199 -1.95 6.50 29.90
CA GLU A 199 -2.64 6.47 31.20
C GLU A 199 -3.97 7.22 31.17
N HIS A 200 -4.00 8.41 30.55
CA HIS A 200 -5.22 9.19 30.42
C HIS A 200 -6.27 8.45 29.57
N PHE A 201 -5.85 7.82 28.47
CA PHE A 201 -6.73 6.99 27.64
C PHE A 201 -7.20 5.73 28.39
N LYS A 202 -6.34 5.11 29.20
CA LYS A 202 -6.70 3.99 30.08
C LYS A 202 -7.71 4.41 31.17
N GLN A 203 -7.60 5.63 31.68
CA GLN A 203 -8.57 6.21 32.62
C GLN A 203 -9.91 6.55 31.95
N LEU A 204 -9.88 7.04 30.71
CA LEU A 204 -11.09 7.29 29.91
C LEU A 204 -11.83 6.00 29.54
N THR A 205 -11.09 4.92 29.25
CA THR A 205 -11.63 3.61 28.89
C THR A 205 -12.05 2.74 30.10
N THR A 206 -11.70 3.13 31.33
CA THR A 206 -12.15 2.45 32.57
C THR A 206 -13.47 3.00 33.13
N SER A 207 -14.01 4.09 32.56
CA SER A 207 -15.37 4.55 32.88
C SER A 207 -16.41 3.80 32.03
N LYS A 208 -16.84 2.65 32.56
CA LYS A 208 -18.03 1.84 32.21
C LYS A 208 -18.68 2.04 30.82
N VAL A 209 -18.35 1.13 29.90
CA VAL A 209 -19.31 0.53 28.95
C VAL A 209 -18.97 -0.98 28.84
N PRO A 210 -19.94 -1.91 28.89
CA PRO A 210 -19.66 -3.34 28.75
C PRO A 210 -19.09 -3.64 27.36
N LYS A 211 -18.08 -4.52 27.33
CA LYS A 211 -17.45 -5.02 26.11
C LYS A 211 -18.44 -5.83 25.27
N GLU A 212 -18.81 -5.32 24.10
CA GLU A 212 -19.13 -6.16 22.95
C GLU A 212 -17.85 -6.42 22.17
N GLN A 213 -17.75 -7.64 21.65
CA GLN A 213 -16.56 -8.26 21.10
C GLN A 213 -16.12 -7.54 19.81
N GLU A 214 -14.80 -7.35 19.67
CA GLU A 214 -14.15 -6.80 18.47
C GLU A 214 -14.30 -7.79 17.30
N GLU A 215 -15.10 -7.40 16.30
CA GLU A 215 -14.98 -7.92 14.94
C GLU A 215 -14.05 -7.01 14.12
N THR A 216 -13.18 -7.65 13.35
CA THR A 216 -12.11 -7.04 12.57
C THR A 216 -12.62 -6.26 11.36
N ALA A 217 -11.85 -5.26 10.94
CA ALA A 217 -12.20 -4.27 9.91
C ALA A 217 -12.43 -4.80 8.48
N ASP A 218 -12.32 -6.11 8.24
CA ASP A 218 -12.64 -6.73 6.94
C ASP A 218 -14.14 -7.08 6.79
N ASP A 219 -14.89 -7.20 7.89
CA ASP A 219 -16.32 -7.60 7.84
C ASP A 219 -17.28 -6.45 7.53
N LYS A 220 -16.83 -5.18 7.64
CA LYS A 220 -17.68 -4.00 7.41
C LYS A 220 -18.08 -3.78 5.94
N LEU A 221 -17.36 -4.35 4.98
CA LEU A 221 -17.70 -4.18 3.56
C LEU A 221 -18.79 -5.15 3.07
N ASP A 222 -19.00 -6.27 3.77
CA ASP A 222 -20.04 -7.23 3.43
C ASP A 222 -21.34 -6.98 4.22
N ASP A 223 -21.28 -6.35 5.39
CA ASP A 223 -22.45 -6.14 6.23
C ASP A 223 -23.40 -5.04 5.73
N ASP A 224 -22.88 -3.96 5.13
CA ASP A 224 -23.71 -2.96 4.43
C ASP A 224 -24.42 -3.60 3.21
N LEU A 225 -23.73 -4.50 2.50
CA LEU A 225 -24.29 -5.21 1.35
C LEU A 225 -25.35 -6.25 1.79
N ARG A 226 -25.18 -6.86 2.96
CA ARG A 226 -26.08 -7.86 3.54
C ARG A 226 -27.31 -7.22 4.17
N SER A 227 -27.12 -6.08 4.84
CA SER A 227 -28.18 -5.19 5.32
C SER A 227 -29.06 -4.68 4.17
N ASP A 228 -28.44 -4.15 3.10
CA ASP A 228 -29.17 -3.71 1.90
C ASP A 228 -29.87 -4.87 1.19
N LEU A 229 -29.27 -6.07 1.18
CA LEU A 229 -29.88 -7.27 0.58
C LEU A 229 -31.08 -7.75 1.40
N GLN A 230 -30.99 -7.70 2.73
CA GLN A 230 -32.03 -8.17 3.65
C GLN A 230 -33.22 -7.19 3.71
N GLN A 231 -32.95 -5.88 3.71
CA GLN A 231 -33.98 -4.85 3.59
C GLN A 231 -34.60 -4.84 2.17
N SER A 232 -33.80 -5.13 1.13
CA SER A 232 -34.30 -5.35 -0.24
C SER A 232 -35.18 -6.59 -0.36
N LEU A 233 -34.91 -7.67 0.40
CA LEU A 233 -35.71 -8.90 0.43
C LEU A 233 -37.06 -8.70 1.15
N GLU A 234 -37.11 -7.83 2.15
CA GLU A 234 -38.36 -7.45 2.82
C GLU A 234 -39.22 -6.51 1.93
N ASP A 235 -38.61 -5.56 1.22
CA ASP A 235 -39.26 -4.72 0.20
C ASP A 235 -39.62 -5.48 -1.10
N GLU A 236 -38.91 -6.57 -1.42
CA GLU A 236 -39.20 -7.48 -2.55
C GLU A 236 -40.60 -8.08 -2.46
N ASN A 237 -41.16 -8.18 -1.25
CA ASN A 237 -42.46 -8.76 -1.02
C ASN A 237 -43.64 -7.80 -1.22
N ASP A 238 -43.44 -6.47 -1.34
CA ASP A 238 -44.56 -5.53 -1.44
C ASP A 238 -44.69 -4.87 -2.83
N VAL A 239 -43.56 -4.52 -3.47
CA VAL A 239 -43.57 -3.87 -4.79
C VAL A 239 -43.73 -4.86 -5.95
N LEU A 240 -43.18 -6.07 -5.83
CA LEU A 240 -43.33 -7.14 -6.83
C LEU A 240 -44.67 -7.88 -6.71
N LYS A 241 -45.45 -7.72 -5.65
CA LYS A 241 -46.82 -8.28 -5.55
C LYS A 241 -47.82 -7.51 -6.40
N ARG A 242 -47.55 -6.25 -6.75
CA ARG A 242 -48.43 -5.43 -7.60
C ARG A 242 -48.51 -5.89 -9.05
N ASP A 243 -47.58 -6.75 -9.49
CA ASP A 243 -47.65 -7.36 -10.83
C ASP A 243 -48.51 -8.64 -10.85
N GLY A 244 -49.03 -9.10 -9.71
CA GLY A 244 -49.91 -10.26 -9.61
C GLY A 244 -49.20 -11.62 -9.69
N TYR A 245 -47.87 -11.66 -9.82
CA TYR A 245 -47.09 -12.89 -9.97
C TYR A 245 -46.17 -13.14 -8.77
N ALA A 246 -45.92 -14.40 -8.44
CA ALA A 246 -45.06 -14.76 -7.32
C ALA A 246 -43.60 -14.29 -7.52
N SER A 247 -42.99 -13.69 -6.49
CA SER A 247 -41.58 -13.23 -6.52
C SER A 247 -40.55 -14.38 -6.61
N PHE A 248 -40.99 -15.59 -6.24
CA PHE A 248 -40.27 -16.87 -6.06
C PHE A 248 -39.38 -17.00 -4.80
N PRO A 249 -39.78 -17.85 -3.85
CA PRO A 249 -38.85 -18.50 -2.92
C PRO A 249 -38.63 -20.00 -3.24
N ALA A 250 -37.43 -20.47 -2.88
CA ALA A 250 -36.92 -21.85 -2.85
C ALA A 250 -36.70 -22.63 -4.17
N ARG A 251 -35.49 -23.19 -4.27
CA ARG A 251 -34.87 -23.86 -5.42
C ARG A 251 -35.55 -25.16 -5.90
N ASN A 252 -36.68 -25.59 -5.32
CA ASN A 252 -37.17 -26.97 -5.43
C ASN A 252 -38.70 -27.13 -5.50
N GLU A 253 -39.49 -26.07 -5.68
CA GLU A 253 -40.94 -26.22 -5.86
C GLU A 253 -41.31 -26.36 -7.34
N PRO A 254 -42.09 -27.38 -7.73
CA PRO A 254 -42.60 -27.49 -9.09
C PRO A 254 -43.52 -26.30 -9.36
N ILE A 255 -43.25 -25.57 -10.44
CA ILE A 255 -44.08 -24.44 -10.80
C ILE A 255 -45.46 -24.96 -11.26
N PRO A 256 -46.58 -24.42 -10.73
CA PRO A 256 -47.92 -24.85 -11.11
C PRO A 256 -48.38 -24.32 -12.49
N CYS A 257 -47.48 -23.72 -13.30
CA CYS A 257 -47.76 -23.20 -14.63
C CYS A 257 -47.16 -24.07 -15.75
N SER A 258 -47.85 -24.14 -16.90
CA SER A 258 -47.29 -24.72 -18.13
C SER A 258 -46.21 -23.80 -18.71
N ASP A 259 -45.36 -24.32 -19.60
CA ASP A 259 -44.32 -23.53 -20.26
C ASP A 259 -44.89 -22.32 -21.03
N GLU A 260 -46.06 -22.47 -21.68
CA GLU A 260 -46.76 -21.36 -22.35
C GLU A 260 -47.19 -20.27 -21.36
N GLU A 261 -47.68 -20.70 -20.21
CA GLU A 261 -48.11 -19.80 -19.15
C GLU A 261 -46.91 -19.07 -18.53
N CYS A 262 -45.82 -19.79 -18.25
CA CYS A 262 -44.62 -19.19 -17.70
C CYS A 262 -43.95 -18.23 -18.73
N PHE A 263 -44.06 -18.51 -20.03
CA PHE A 263 -43.62 -17.58 -21.09
C PHE A 263 -44.52 -16.35 -21.21
N ARG A 264 -45.86 -16.51 -21.08
CA ARG A 264 -46.80 -15.38 -21.00
C ARG A 264 -46.47 -14.46 -19.84
N ILE A 265 -46.28 -15.03 -18.64
CA ILE A 265 -45.89 -14.30 -17.43
C ILE A 265 -44.55 -13.57 -17.64
N TYR A 266 -43.55 -14.21 -18.25
CA TYR A 266 -42.30 -13.56 -18.61
C TYR A 266 -42.52 -12.30 -19.48
N GLN A 267 -43.38 -12.39 -20.50
CA GLN A 267 -43.64 -11.24 -21.39
C GLN A 267 -44.29 -10.07 -20.64
N GLU A 268 -45.25 -10.36 -19.77
CA GLU A 268 -45.94 -9.34 -18.97
C GLU A 268 -44.98 -8.65 -18.01
N ILE A 269 -44.19 -9.41 -17.24
CA ILE A 269 -43.20 -8.86 -16.30
C ILE A 269 -42.12 -8.07 -17.04
N LYS A 270 -41.67 -8.55 -18.21
CA LYS A 270 -40.72 -7.82 -19.06
C LYS A 270 -41.31 -6.50 -19.55
N GLY A 271 -42.60 -6.48 -19.93
CA GLY A 271 -43.34 -5.27 -20.28
C GLY A 271 -43.35 -4.25 -19.15
N LEU A 272 -43.66 -4.69 -17.93
CA LEU A 272 -43.58 -3.86 -16.73
C LEU A 272 -42.16 -3.36 -16.43
N GLY A 273 -41.15 -4.18 -16.72
CA GLY A 273 -39.74 -3.79 -16.65
C GLY A 273 -39.40 -2.67 -17.64
N HIS A 274 -39.96 -2.71 -18.86
CA HIS A 274 -39.80 -1.64 -19.85
C HIS A 274 -40.45 -0.33 -19.39
N GLU A 275 -41.65 -0.41 -18.79
CA GLU A 275 -42.32 0.75 -18.21
C GLU A 275 -41.50 1.38 -17.08
N SER A 276 -40.99 0.57 -16.14
CA SER A 276 -40.10 1.05 -15.08
C SER A 276 -38.84 1.72 -15.64
N LEU A 277 -38.26 1.16 -16.69
CA LEU A 277 -37.06 1.72 -17.32
C LEU A 277 -37.36 3.08 -17.98
N LYS A 278 -38.51 3.21 -18.67
CA LYS A 278 -38.98 4.48 -19.24
C LYS A 278 -39.20 5.53 -18.14
N ASN A 279 -39.78 5.12 -17.02
CA ASN A 279 -40.01 5.96 -15.84
C ASN A 279 -38.74 6.22 -15.01
N ARG A 280 -37.57 5.73 -15.46
CA ARG A 280 -36.27 5.87 -14.79
C ARG A 280 -36.20 5.24 -13.39
N ILE A 281 -37.12 4.33 -13.08
CA ILE A 281 -37.13 3.55 -11.82
C ILE A 281 -36.28 2.30 -12.05
N TYR A 282 -34.96 2.49 -12.06
CA TYR A 282 -34.01 1.46 -12.51
C TYR A 282 -33.91 0.26 -11.56
N ASP A 283 -34.07 0.46 -10.25
CA ASP A 283 -34.04 -0.64 -9.27
C ASP A 283 -35.24 -1.58 -9.49
N LEU A 284 -36.45 -1.03 -9.61
CA LEU A 284 -37.64 -1.81 -9.94
C LEU A 284 -37.53 -2.49 -11.31
N ALA A 285 -37.00 -1.79 -12.32
CA ALA A 285 -36.77 -2.38 -13.63
C ALA A 285 -35.83 -3.59 -13.55
N LEU A 286 -34.71 -3.46 -12.81
CA LEU A 286 -33.75 -4.54 -12.58
C LEU A 286 -34.42 -5.75 -11.93
N ARG A 287 -35.16 -5.55 -10.84
CA ARG A 287 -35.89 -6.63 -10.13
C ARG A 287 -36.89 -7.33 -11.05
N ARG A 288 -37.66 -6.56 -11.85
CA ARG A 288 -38.61 -7.10 -12.82
C ARG A 288 -37.93 -7.93 -13.90
N TYR A 289 -36.82 -7.47 -14.49
CA TYR A 289 -36.10 -8.28 -15.48
C TYR A 289 -35.46 -9.54 -14.87
N GLN A 290 -34.97 -9.48 -13.62
CA GLN A 290 -34.47 -10.67 -12.93
C GLN A 290 -35.60 -11.68 -12.68
N LYS A 291 -36.78 -11.21 -12.26
CA LYS A 291 -37.99 -12.03 -12.10
C LYS A 291 -38.43 -12.64 -13.42
N ALA A 292 -38.50 -11.84 -14.50
CA ALA A 292 -38.81 -12.31 -15.84
C ALA A 292 -37.82 -13.39 -16.31
N LYS A 293 -36.51 -13.19 -16.08
CA LYS A 293 -35.48 -14.18 -16.39
C LYS A 293 -35.69 -15.49 -15.63
N ARG A 294 -36.13 -15.46 -14.35
CA ARG A 294 -36.45 -16.67 -13.58
C ARG A 294 -37.59 -17.47 -14.24
N TYR A 295 -38.69 -16.81 -14.60
CA TYR A 295 -39.80 -17.44 -15.33
C TYR A 295 -39.35 -18.03 -16.67
N LEU A 296 -38.50 -17.32 -17.42
CA LEU A 296 -37.96 -17.80 -18.70
C LEU A 296 -36.98 -18.98 -18.55
N MET A 297 -36.21 -19.02 -17.44
CA MET A 297 -35.20 -20.06 -17.17
C MET A 297 -35.77 -21.30 -16.47
N HIS A 298 -37.01 -21.28 -15.99
CA HIS A 298 -37.65 -22.46 -15.40
C HIS A 298 -38.02 -23.51 -16.47
N ARG A 299 -37.00 -24.06 -17.12
CA ARG A 299 -37.13 -24.95 -18.28
C ARG A 299 -36.45 -26.31 -18.09
N ARG A 300 -35.92 -26.64 -16.90
CA ARG A 300 -34.90 -27.70 -16.82
C ARG A 300 -35.29 -29.03 -16.18
N HIS A 301 -36.53 -29.24 -15.72
CA HIS A 301 -36.85 -30.51 -15.05
C HIS A 301 -38.04 -31.32 -15.55
N LEU A 302 -38.82 -30.92 -16.57
CA LEU A 302 -39.94 -31.75 -17.03
C LEU A 302 -40.14 -31.76 -18.56
N ASN A 303 -39.91 -32.95 -19.12
CA ASN A 303 -40.40 -33.52 -20.38
C ASN A 303 -40.02 -32.87 -21.74
N GLU A 304 -39.37 -33.67 -22.58
CA GLU A 304 -38.93 -33.41 -23.96
C GLU A 304 -40.09 -32.99 -24.91
N ASN A 305 -41.33 -33.27 -24.51
CA ASN A 305 -42.54 -32.99 -25.29
C ASN A 305 -43.12 -31.57 -25.12
N ALA A 306 -42.78 -30.85 -24.05
CA ALA A 306 -43.21 -29.46 -23.84
C ALA A 306 -42.45 -28.45 -24.76
N ILE A 307 -41.30 -28.89 -25.30
CA ILE A 307 -40.41 -28.14 -26.20
C ILE A 307 -41.06 -27.77 -27.55
N LYS A 308 -42.25 -28.30 -27.88
CA LYS A 308 -42.86 -28.11 -29.20
C LYS A 308 -43.48 -26.72 -29.45
N SER A 309 -43.80 -25.92 -28.43
CA SER A 309 -44.54 -24.65 -28.62
C SER A 309 -43.67 -23.40 -28.81
N ILE A 310 -42.46 -23.35 -28.23
CA ILE A 310 -41.53 -22.22 -28.35
C ILE A 310 -40.19 -22.70 -28.92
N SER A 311 -39.78 -22.16 -30.06
CA SER A 311 -38.51 -22.54 -30.68
C SER A 311 -37.31 -22.15 -29.79
N GLU A 312 -36.27 -22.99 -29.78
CA GLU A 312 -35.01 -22.73 -29.06
C GLU A 312 -34.41 -21.36 -29.42
N LYS A 313 -34.55 -20.97 -30.69
CA LYS A 313 -34.16 -19.65 -31.20
C LYS A 313 -34.93 -18.52 -30.52
N THR A 314 -36.26 -18.63 -30.43
CA THR A 314 -37.09 -17.62 -29.77
C THR A 314 -36.76 -17.50 -28.28
N TRP A 315 -36.45 -18.61 -27.62
CA TRP A 315 -36.06 -18.62 -26.21
C TRP A 315 -34.71 -17.91 -25.99
N THR A 316 -33.69 -18.27 -26.76
CA THR A 316 -32.36 -17.67 -26.69
C THR A 316 -32.39 -16.16 -26.97
N GLU A 317 -33.11 -15.71 -28.00
CA GLU A 317 -33.30 -14.29 -28.31
C GLU A 317 -33.95 -13.51 -27.15
N ASN A 318 -34.96 -14.12 -26.51
CA ASN A 318 -35.64 -13.52 -25.36
C ASN A 318 -34.75 -13.45 -24.11
N LEU A 319 -33.95 -14.48 -23.88
CA LEU A 319 -33.02 -14.53 -22.75
C LEU A 319 -31.90 -13.48 -22.90
N VAL A 320 -31.30 -13.39 -24.09
CA VAL A 320 -30.34 -12.34 -24.45
C VAL A 320 -30.97 -10.96 -24.28
N SER A 321 -32.20 -10.76 -24.77
CA SER A 321 -32.94 -9.50 -24.61
C SER A 321 -33.13 -9.12 -23.13
N CYS A 322 -33.47 -10.10 -22.28
CA CYS A 322 -33.65 -9.89 -20.85
C CYS A 322 -32.32 -9.53 -20.17
N ASP A 323 -31.25 -10.28 -20.44
CA ASP A 323 -29.91 -10.03 -19.90
C ASP A 323 -29.36 -8.67 -20.30
N LEU A 324 -29.60 -8.25 -21.54
CA LEU A 324 -29.27 -6.91 -22.00
C LEU A 324 -29.95 -5.85 -21.12
N ASN A 325 -31.24 -5.99 -20.82
CA ASN A 325 -31.96 -4.99 -20.03
C ASN A 325 -31.56 -5.01 -18.54
N ILE A 326 -31.23 -6.18 -17.98
CA ILE A 326 -30.60 -6.30 -16.65
C ILE A 326 -29.28 -5.52 -16.64
N ALA A 327 -28.43 -5.71 -17.65
CA ALA A 327 -27.16 -4.99 -17.76
C ALA A 327 -27.36 -3.47 -17.85
N LEU A 328 -28.34 -3.02 -18.65
CA LEU A 328 -28.66 -1.59 -18.76
C LEU A 328 -29.13 -0.99 -17.42
N ALA A 329 -30.03 -1.67 -16.71
CA ALA A 329 -30.49 -1.21 -15.41
C ALA A 329 -29.35 -1.20 -14.38
N GLY A 330 -28.50 -2.24 -14.39
CA GLY A 330 -27.30 -2.31 -13.56
C GLY A 330 -26.33 -1.14 -13.80
N LEU A 331 -26.08 -0.79 -15.07
CA LEU A 331 -25.26 0.39 -15.42
C LEU A 331 -25.85 1.69 -14.89
N LYS A 332 -27.18 1.87 -15.01
CA LYS A 332 -27.85 3.09 -14.54
C LYS A 332 -27.84 3.23 -13.01
N LEU A 333 -27.72 2.11 -12.29
CA LEU A 333 -27.60 2.06 -10.83
C LEU A 333 -26.15 2.07 -10.34
N GLY A 334 -25.15 2.07 -11.22
CA GLY A 334 -23.74 1.90 -10.83
C GLY A 334 -23.39 0.50 -10.30
N ARG A 335 -24.30 -0.48 -10.46
CA ARG A 335 -24.09 -1.87 -10.02
C ARG A 335 -23.26 -2.65 -11.07
N SER A 336 -21.96 -2.35 -11.14
CA SER A 336 -21.04 -2.88 -12.17
C SER A 336 -21.00 -4.42 -12.20
N ARG A 337 -20.91 -5.09 -11.03
CA ARG A 337 -20.92 -6.56 -10.94
C ARG A 337 -22.18 -7.18 -11.56
N THR A 338 -23.35 -6.59 -11.33
CA THR A 338 -24.62 -7.05 -11.90
C THR A 338 -24.64 -6.89 -13.42
N CYS A 339 -24.13 -5.76 -13.92
CA CYS A 339 -23.98 -5.53 -15.35
C CYS A 339 -23.06 -6.57 -16.00
N GLU A 340 -21.88 -6.80 -15.43
CA GLU A 340 -20.91 -7.76 -15.97
C GLU A 340 -21.47 -9.19 -16.03
N LYS A 341 -22.14 -9.65 -14.97
CA LYS A 341 -22.78 -10.98 -14.95
C LYS A 341 -23.82 -11.12 -16.06
N ALA A 342 -24.67 -10.11 -16.24
CA ALA A 342 -25.70 -10.11 -17.26
C ALA A 342 -25.10 -10.03 -18.69
N CYS A 343 -24.08 -9.19 -18.91
CA CYS A 343 -23.37 -9.13 -20.18
C CYS A 343 -22.66 -10.45 -20.51
N LYS A 344 -22.02 -11.12 -19.54
CA LYS A 344 -21.40 -12.45 -19.73
C LYS A 344 -22.45 -13.48 -20.15
N SER A 345 -23.59 -13.52 -19.46
CA SER A 345 -24.73 -14.40 -19.79
C SER A 345 -25.23 -14.14 -21.21
N ALA A 346 -25.42 -12.87 -21.62
CA ALA A 346 -25.82 -12.52 -22.98
C ALA A 346 -24.78 -12.93 -24.03
N LEU A 347 -23.49 -12.74 -23.76
CA LEU A 347 -22.40 -13.07 -24.68
C LEU A 347 -22.14 -14.58 -24.82
N GLN A 348 -22.51 -15.38 -23.82
CA GLN A 348 -22.47 -16.84 -23.93
C GLN A 348 -23.49 -17.35 -24.95
N LEU A 349 -24.66 -16.69 -25.04
CA LEU A 349 -25.74 -17.06 -25.96
C LEU A 349 -25.60 -16.40 -27.33
N ASP A 350 -25.15 -15.14 -27.35
CA ASP A 350 -24.85 -14.37 -28.56
C ASP A 350 -23.47 -13.68 -28.43
N PRO A 351 -22.38 -14.36 -28.82
CA PRO A 351 -21.02 -13.84 -28.71
C PRO A 351 -20.77 -12.56 -29.50
N LYS A 352 -21.60 -12.25 -30.50
CA LYS A 352 -21.46 -11.08 -31.37
C LYS A 352 -22.46 -9.97 -31.00
N ASN A 353 -23.02 -10.01 -29.79
CA ASN A 353 -23.96 -9.00 -29.36
C ASN A 353 -23.29 -7.65 -29.08
N VAL A 354 -23.43 -6.71 -30.02
CA VAL A 354 -22.86 -5.34 -29.94
C VAL A 354 -23.29 -4.61 -28.66
N LYS A 355 -24.54 -4.76 -28.21
CA LYS A 355 -25.05 -4.09 -27.01
C LYS A 355 -24.41 -4.64 -25.73
N ALA A 356 -24.20 -5.96 -25.65
CA ALA A 356 -23.57 -6.58 -24.49
C ALA A 356 -22.08 -6.20 -24.40
N LEU A 357 -21.35 -6.24 -25.51
CA LEU A 357 -19.94 -5.81 -25.57
C LEU A 357 -19.78 -4.34 -25.15
N TYR A 358 -20.62 -3.45 -25.69
CA TYR A 358 -20.58 -2.03 -25.34
C TYR A 358 -20.90 -1.79 -23.85
N ARG A 359 -21.92 -2.46 -23.31
CA ARG A 359 -22.31 -2.33 -21.90
C ARG A 359 -21.25 -2.91 -20.94
N MET A 360 -20.59 -4.00 -21.34
CA MET A 360 -19.44 -4.54 -20.61
C MET A 360 -18.31 -3.51 -20.52
N GLY A 361 -17.96 -2.88 -21.66
CA GLY A 361 -16.95 -1.82 -21.69
C GLY A 361 -17.30 -0.63 -20.79
N LEU A 362 -18.57 -0.20 -20.79
CA LEU A 362 -19.03 0.87 -19.89
C LEU A 362 -18.93 0.50 -18.41
N SER A 363 -19.26 -0.75 -18.06
CA SER A 363 -19.17 -1.24 -16.68
C SER A 363 -17.72 -1.26 -16.18
N LEU A 364 -16.81 -1.77 -17.00
CA LEU A 364 -15.37 -1.83 -16.71
C LEU A 364 -14.77 -0.43 -16.62
N LYS A 365 -15.16 0.47 -17.52
CA LYS A 365 -14.78 1.89 -17.45
C LYS A 365 -15.23 2.50 -16.11
N GLY A 366 -16.46 2.26 -15.69
CA GLY A 366 -16.99 2.75 -14.41
C GLY A 366 -16.23 2.22 -13.18
N ARG A 367 -15.51 1.10 -13.31
CA ARG A 367 -14.63 0.53 -12.27
C ARG A 367 -13.18 1.00 -12.36
N GLY A 368 -12.84 1.84 -13.35
CA GLY A 368 -11.47 2.27 -13.62
C GLY A 368 -10.61 1.25 -14.39
N GLU A 369 -11.20 0.15 -14.89
CA GLU A 369 -10.49 -0.88 -15.66
C GLU A 369 -10.40 -0.49 -17.15
N TYR A 370 -9.68 0.60 -17.43
CA TYR A 370 -9.70 1.28 -18.73
C TYR A 370 -9.20 0.43 -19.90
N ARG A 371 -8.18 -0.40 -19.73
CA ARG A 371 -7.65 -1.27 -20.81
C ARG A 371 -8.62 -2.36 -21.20
N GLN A 372 -9.15 -3.09 -20.21
CA GLN A 372 -10.17 -4.11 -20.47
C GLN A 372 -11.43 -3.48 -21.09
N ALA A 373 -11.84 -2.29 -20.62
CA ALA A 373 -12.92 -1.55 -21.24
C ALA A 373 -12.64 -1.25 -22.73
N GLN A 374 -11.43 -0.80 -23.07
CA GLN A 374 -11.00 -0.56 -24.46
C GLN A 374 -11.08 -1.83 -25.31
N GLU A 375 -10.70 -3.00 -24.79
CA GLU A 375 -10.82 -4.27 -25.52
C GLU A 375 -12.28 -4.58 -25.89
N PHE A 376 -13.21 -4.43 -24.95
CA PHE A 376 -14.64 -4.66 -25.21
C PHE A 376 -15.22 -3.62 -26.17
N PHE A 377 -14.81 -2.36 -26.08
CA PHE A 377 -15.19 -1.34 -27.05
C PHE A 377 -14.62 -1.61 -28.45
N ASN A 378 -13.38 -2.10 -28.56
CA ASN A 378 -12.78 -2.49 -29.82
C ASN A 378 -13.50 -3.69 -30.45
N LYS A 379 -13.87 -4.70 -29.65
CA LYS A 379 -14.73 -5.82 -30.09
C LYS A 379 -16.09 -5.32 -30.59
N CYS A 380 -16.69 -4.34 -29.90
CA CYS A 380 -17.92 -3.69 -30.35
C CYS A 380 -17.74 -2.99 -31.71
N LEU A 381 -16.66 -2.22 -31.89
CA LEU A 381 -16.34 -1.50 -33.13
C LEU A 381 -16.04 -2.43 -34.31
N ALA A 382 -15.41 -3.58 -34.05
CA ALA A 382 -15.12 -4.58 -35.08
C ALA A 382 -16.38 -5.22 -35.66
N LEU A 383 -17.47 -5.28 -34.89
CA LEU A 383 -18.75 -5.85 -35.33
C LEU A 383 -19.66 -4.81 -35.97
N SER A 384 -19.67 -3.58 -35.44
CA SER A 384 -20.49 -2.49 -35.97
C SER A 384 -19.87 -1.14 -35.67
N PRO A 385 -19.78 -0.22 -36.66
CA PRO A 385 -19.35 1.15 -36.40
C PRO A 385 -20.23 1.81 -35.33
N ASN A 386 -19.64 2.16 -34.19
CA ASN A 386 -20.32 2.75 -33.06
C ASN A 386 -19.58 4.01 -32.57
N PRO A 387 -20.07 5.23 -32.89
CA PRO A 387 -19.43 6.47 -32.48
C PRO A 387 -19.23 6.57 -30.96
N ALA A 388 -20.21 6.10 -30.18
CA ALA A 388 -20.15 6.14 -28.72
C ALA A 388 -19.09 5.18 -28.14
N ALA A 389 -18.81 4.05 -28.80
CA ALA A 389 -17.71 3.17 -28.44
C ALA A 389 -16.34 3.82 -28.73
N LYS A 390 -16.23 4.51 -29.88
CA LYS A 390 -15.01 5.26 -30.23
C LYS A 390 -14.74 6.39 -29.23
N GLU A 391 -15.76 7.16 -28.87
CA GLU A 391 -15.65 8.20 -27.85
C GLU A 391 -15.29 7.63 -26.47
N ALA A 392 -15.90 6.50 -26.09
CA ALA A 392 -15.59 5.83 -24.83
C ALA A 392 -14.13 5.36 -24.77
N ILE A 393 -13.57 4.85 -25.87
CA ILE A 393 -12.13 4.52 -25.95
C ILE A 393 -11.26 5.76 -25.72
N GLN A 394 -11.57 6.88 -26.37
CA GLN A 394 -10.82 8.13 -26.18
C GLN A 394 -10.93 8.65 -24.75
N ALA A 395 -12.07 8.45 -24.09
CA ALA A 395 -12.23 8.77 -22.67
C ALA A 395 -11.38 7.87 -21.78
N CYS A 396 -11.39 6.55 -22.00
CA CYS A 396 -10.53 5.59 -21.30
C CYS A 396 -9.05 5.95 -21.44
N MET A 397 -8.57 6.29 -22.65
CA MET A 397 -7.18 6.69 -22.87
C MET A 397 -6.78 7.96 -22.11
N ARG A 398 -7.69 8.96 -22.04
CA ARG A 398 -7.45 10.18 -21.27
C ARG A 398 -7.41 9.92 -19.77
N GLU A 399 -8.34 9.12 -19.26
CA GLU A 399 -8.43 8.75 -17.85
C GLU A 399 -7.21 7.90 -17.43
N GLU A 400 -6.76 6.95 -18.27
CA GLU A 400 -5.53 6.18 -18.06
C GLU A 400 -4.29 7.07 -18.03
N LYS A 401 -4.17 8.02 -18.96
CA LYS A 401 -3.04 8.97 -19.00
C LYS A 401 -3.01 9.88 -17.75
N MET A 402 -4.17 10.34 -17.30
CA MET A 402 -4.26 11.17 -16.09
C MET A 402 -3.90 10.37 -14.84
N ALA A 403 -4.39 9.13 -14.71
CA ALA A 403 -4.03 8.24 -13.61
C ALA A 403 -2.52 7.95 -13.59
N SER A 404 -1.92 7.67 -14.75
CA SER A 404 -0.48 7.45 -14.88
C SER A 404 0.36 8.67 -14.49
N LYS A 405 -0.06 9.88 -14.91
CA LYS A 405 0.59 11.12 -14.50
C LYS A 405 0.50 11.33 -12.98
N ALA A 406 -0.68 11.15 -12.39
CA ALA A 406 -0.87 11.30 -10.94
C ALA A 406 0.00 10.31 -10.15
N ALA A 407 0.16 9.08 -10.64
CA ALA A 407 1.07 8.09 -10.07
C ALA A 407 2.53 8.55 -10.13
N SER A 408 2.96 9.05 -11.29
CA SER A 408 4.31 9.55 -11.50
C SER A 408 4.60 10.73 -10.59
N ASP A 409 3.66 11.69 -10.48
CA ASP A 409 3.80 12.86 -9.61
C ASP A 409 3.86 12.42 -8.13
N PHE A 410 3.07 11.42 -7.74
CA PHE A 410 3.11 10.84 -6.40
C PHE A 410 4.44 10.12 -6.12
N ALA A 411 4.94 9.31 -7.05
CA ALA A 411 6.24 8.65 -6.94
C ALA A 411 7.36 9.68 -6.82
N THR A 412 7.40 10.69 -7.69
CA THR A 412 8.37 11.81 -7.60
C THR A 412 8.29 12.53 -6.26
N LYS A 413 7.09 12.72 -5.71
CA LYS A 413 6.89 13.32 -4.38
C LYS A 413 7.37 12.42 -3.24
N ILE A 414 7.31 11.10 -3.40
CA ILE A 414 7.91 10.15 -2.45
C ILE A 414 9.43 10.26 -2.50
N PHE A 415 10.03 10.17 -3.68
CA PHE A 415 11.49 10.21 -3.83
C PHE A 415 12.09 11.57 -3.45
N SER A 416 11.38 12.68 -3.69
CA SER A 416 11.87 14.02 -3.33
C SER A 416 11.78 14.34 -1.83
N LYS A 417 10.94 13.64 -1.06
CA LYS A 417 10.80 13.83 0.39
C LYS A 417 11.59 12.82 1.24
N GLY A 418 12.32 11.90 0.60
CA GLY A 418 13.03 10.81 1.26
C GLY A 418 12.08 9.70 1.74
N LEU A 419 12.51 8.45 1.63
CA LEU A 419 11.78 7.26 2.07
C LEU A 419 11.71 7.11 3.61
N GLY A 420 11.90 8.17 4.40
CA GLY A 420 12.07 8.09 5.86
C GLY A 420 10.87 7.64 6.70
N SER A 421 9.73 7.38 6.06
CA SER A 421 8.54 6.74 6.67
C SER A 421 8.41 5.24 6.31
N PHE A 422 9.37 4.66 5.57
CA PHE A 422 9.17 3.38 4.87
C PHE A 422 9.84 2.16 5.49
N TYR A 423 10.66 2.30 6.53
CA TYR A 423 11.14 1.12 7.24
C TYR A 423 9.96 0.56 8.06
N PRO A 424 9.47 -0.67 7.79
CA PRO A 424 8.67 -1.35 8.79
C PRO A 424 9.53 -1.43 10.06
N ASP A 425 8.93 -1.16 11.22
CA ASP A 425 9.56 -1.52 12.49
C ASP A 425 10.07 -2.95 12.34
N ALA A 426 11.39 -3.15 12.41
CA ALA A 426 11.95 -4.49 12.46
C ALA A 426 11.21 -5.18 13.60
N LYS A 427 10.52 -6.28 13.31
CA LYS A 427 9.93 -7.10 14.36
C LYS A 427 11.06 -7.40 15.33
N PRO A 428 10.89 -7.17 16.65
CA PRO A 428 11.90 -7.60 17.61
C PRO A 428 12.19 -9.06 17.29
N ALA A 429 13.47 -9.38 17.10
CA ALA A 429 13.89 -10.77 17.01
C ALA A 429 13.27 -11.46 18.22
N GLU A 430 12.44 -12.47 17.96
CA GLU A 430 11.98 -13.35 19.02
C GLU A 430 13.25 -13.90 19.65
N GLU A 431 13.53 -13.46 20.87
CA GLU A 431 14.53 -14.09 21.74
C GLU A 431 14.06 -15.53 21.90
N GLU A 432 14.57 -16.43 21.06
CA GLU A 432 14.60 -17.84 21.39
C GLU A 432 15.46 -17.97 22.65
N GLY A 433 14.77 -17.97 23.79
CA GLY A 433 15.35 -18.21 25.09
C GLY A 433 16.16 -19.50 25.08
N LYS A 434 17.47 -19.34 25.10
CA LYS A 434 18.38 -20.25 25.78
C LYS A 434 19.19 -19.41 26.76
N GLU A 435 18.67 -19.35 27.99
CA GLU A 435 19.48 -19.05 29.16
C GLU A 435 20.59 -20.09 29.23
N GLU A 436 21.78 -19.76 28.73
CA GLU A 436 23.01 -20.40 29.21
C GLU A 436 23.63 -19.44 30.22
N GLU A 437 23.54 -19.82 31.49
CA GLU A 437 24.18 -19.13 32.60
C GLU A 437 25.70 -19.01 32.34
N PRO A 438 26.32 -17.85 32.57
CA PRO A 438 27.77 -17.72 32.48
C PRO A 438 28.44 -18.52 33.61
N PRO A 439 29.57 -19.21 33.36
CA PRO A 439 30.26 -19.97 34.39
C PRO A 439 30.77 -19.03 35.48
N ALA A 440 30.43 -19.36 36.72
CA ALA A 440 30.82 -18.63 37.91
C ALA A 440 32.35 -18.54 38.04
N LEU A 441 32.85 -17.32 38.14
CA LEU A 441 34.20 -17.01 38.61
C LEU A 441 34.19 -17.10 40.14
N GLU A 442 34.81 -18.14 40.69
CA GLU A 442 35.13 -18.20 42.13
C GLU A 442 36.46 -17.46 42.37
N GLU A 443 36.38 -16.33 43.07
CA GLU A 443 37.51 -15.72 43.79
C GLU A 443 37.16 -15.63 45.27
N ASP A 444 37.96 -16.27 46.13
CA ASP A 444 38.44 -15.72 47.41
C ASP A 444 39.55 -16.66 47.92
N LYS A 445 40.81 -16.23 47.93
CA LYS A 445 41.55 -15.43 48.93
C LYS A 445 42.11 -16.24 50.12
N GLN A 446 43.42 -16.05 50.28
CA GLN A 446 44.23 -16.13 51.52
C GLN A 446 44.38 -17.55 52.09
N GLY A 447 45.58 -18.08 52.33
CA GLY A 447 46.76 -17.47 52.92
C GLY A 447 47.10 -18.29 54.17
N ASP A 448 48.40 -18.50 54.38
CA ASP A 448 49.05 -18.86 55.66
C ASP A 448 49.42 -20.34 55.93
N GLU A 449 50.76 -20.50 55.93
CA GLU A 449 51.61 -21.07 57.00
C GLU A 449 51.65 -22.59 57.26
N GLU A 450 52.83 -23.11 56.90
CA GLU A 450 53.76 -23.90 57.72
C GLU A 450 53.34 -25.20 58.46
N ASN A 451 54.17 -26.22 58.18
CA ASN A 451 54.87 -27.11 59.12
C ASN A 451 54.35 -28.53 59.42
N LYS A 452 55.30 -29.46 59.18
CA LYS A 452 55.67 -30.71 59.89
C LYS A 452 55.09 -32.07 59.44
N ASP A 453 56.04 -32.88 58.98
CA ASP A 453 56.39 -34.25 59.43
C ASP A 453 55.30 -35.34 59.45
N ASP A 454 55.43 -36.37 58.61
CA ASP A 454 56.03 -37.66 59.01
C ASP A 454 55.86 -38.78 57.96
N ASN A 455 56.84 -39.70 57.98
CA ASN A 455 56.90 -41.08 57.45
C ASN A 455 57.18 -41.30 55.94
N CYS A 456 58.38 -41.77 55.55
CA CYS A 456 58.92 -43.15 55.67
C CYS A 456 58.30 -44.04 54.56
N GLU A 457 58.97 -44.74 53.65
CA GLU A 457 60.36 -45.19 53.42
C GLU A 457 60.41 -45.80 51.99
N CYS A 458 61.61 -46.15 51.51
CA CYS A 458 61.91 -47.06 50.39
C CYS A 458 62.02 -46.52 48.94
N CYS A 459 63.17 -45.91 48.64
CA CYS A 459 64.00 -46.27 47.46
C CYS A 459 64.70 -47.63 47.76
N PRO A 460 65.38 -48.35 46.82
CA PRO A 460 66.07 -47.87 45.60
C PRO A 460 65.87 -48.85 44.40
N THR A 461 66.40 -48.72 43.19
CA THR A 461 67.77 -48.43 42.72
C THR A 461 67.75 -48.18 41.20
N ASP A 462 68.54 -47.19 40.77
CA ASP A 462 69.53 -47.19 39.68
C ASP A 462 69.23 -47.54 38.22
N SER A 463 69.93 -46.74 37.40
CA SER A 463 70.58 -47.05 36.12
C SER A 463 69.68 -47.02 34.87
N ALA A 464 69.65 -45.93 34.11
CA ALA A 464 70.63 -45.51 33.09
C ALA A 464 70.48 -46.25 31.74
N ALA A 465 70.61 -45.45 30.66
CA ALA A 465 70.62 -45.80 29.23
C ALA A 465 69.25 -46.22 28.65
N LEU A 466 68.71 -45.58 27.61
CA LEU A 466 69.28 -45.16 26.33
C LEU A 466 68.48 -43.99 25.74
#